data_AF-A0A962VWA0-F1
#
_entry.id   AF-A0A962VWA0-F1
#
_cell.length_a   1.000
_cell.length_b   1.000
_cell.length_c   1.000
_cell.angle_alpha   90.00
_cell.angle_beta   90.00
_cell.angle_gamma   90.00
#
_symmetry.space_group_name_H-M   'P 1'
#
loop_
_entity.id
_entity.type
_entity.pdbx_description
1 polymer ?
#
loop_
_entity_poly.entity_id
_entity_poly.type
_entity_poly.pdbx_seq_one_letter_code
_entity_poly.pdbx_strand_id
1 'polypeptide(L)'
;MHTLRLPTYFLSHGGGPWPWMTGDFRSNFDKLEQSLIEMRAELGDVPKAILVVSGHWEGQGFFVSSSARPGMVYDYYGFPEYLYRISYAAPGSP
;
A
#
# COMPACT_ATOMS: atom_id res chain seq x y z
N MET A 1 6.71 -28.13 16.19
CA MET A 1 6.94 -27.28 15.00
C MET A 1 6.77 -25.84 15.45
N HIS A 2 7.83 -25.03 15.47
CA HIS A 2 7.68 -23.59 15.69
C HIS A 2 7.04 -23.01 14.43
N THR A 3 5.77 -22.64 14.50
CA THR A 3 5.18 -21.71 13.52
C THR A 3 5.95 -20.40 13.64
N LEU A 4 6.81 -20.12 12.66
CA LEU A 4 7.47 -18.82 12.54
C LEU A 4 6.38 -17.77 12.36
N ARG A 5 6.23 -16.90 13.37
CA ARG A 5 5.33 -15.76 13.31
C ARG A 5 5.93 -14.74 12.33
N LEU A 6 5.19 -14.42 11.27
CA LEU A 6 5.59 -13.34 10.35
C LEU A 6 5.52 -11.98 11.08
N PRO A 7 6.38 -11.02 10.69
CA PRO A 7 6.39 -9.69 11.29
C PRO A 7 5.08 -8.94 11.06
N THR A 8 4.81 -7.96 11.93
CA THR A 8 3.67 -7.04 11.82
C THR A 8 4.21 -5.62 11.71
N TYR A 9 3.74 -4.89 10.69
CA TYR A 9 4.22 -3.55 10.40
C TYR A 9 3.12 -2.51 10.58
N PHE A 10 3.52 -1.32 11.03
CA PHE A 10 2.69 -0.13 11.05
C PHE A 10 3.27 0.85 10.05
N LEU A 11 2.56 1.06 8.96
CA LEU A 11 3.04 1.84 7.83
C LEU A 11 2.40 3.22 7.82
N SER A 12 3.22 4.25 7.58
CA SER A 12 2.69 5.50 7.03
C SER A 12 2.45 5.28 5.54
N HIS A 13 1.21 5.49 5.07
CA HIS A 13 0.92 5.41 3.63
C HIS A 13 1.41 6.63 2.84
N GLY A 14 1.86 7.68 3.55
CA GLY A 14 2.32 8.93 2.96
C GLY A 14 1.17 9.90 2.68
N GLY A 15 1.41 10.85 1.79
CA GLY A 15 0.39 11.79 1.32
C GLY A 15 0.21 11.66 -0.18
N GLY A 16 -1.03 11.43 -0.62
CA GLY A 16 -1.35 11.30 -2.04
C GLY A 16 -0.60 10.16 -2.75
N PRO A 17 -0.58 10.17 -4.09
CA PRO A 17 0.05 9.14 -4.92
C PRO A 17 1.56 9.39 -5.05
N TRP A 18 2.24 9.61 -3.92
CA TRP A 18 3.64 10.02 -3.87
C TRP A 18 4.61 9.15 -4.69
N PRO A 19 4.44 7.81 -4.86
CA PRO A 19 5.37 7.03 -5.68
C PRO A 19 5.41 7.47 -7.15
N TRP A 20 4.34 8.11 -7.64
CA TRP A 20 4.22 8.57 -9.03
C TRP A 20 4.37 10.07 -9.20
N MET A 21 4.61 10.81 -8.11
CA MET A 21 4.90 12.23 -8.18
C MET A 21 6.29 12.48 -8.75
N THR A 22 6.46 13.61 -9.43
CA THR A 22 7.74 14.07 -9.97
C THR A 22 8.15 15.43 -9.39
N GLY A 23 9.41 15.81 -9.58
CA GLY A 23 9.97 17.08 -9.10
C GLY A 23 10.43 17.04 -7.64
N ASP A 24 10.93 18.18 -7.15
CA ASP A 24 11.65 18.27 -5.87
C ASP A 24 10.83 17.78 -4.67
N PHE A 25 9.52 17.99 -4.67
CA PHE A 25 8.64 17.54 -3.59
C PHE A 25 8.63 16.02 -3.40
N ARG A 26 8.91 15.24 -4.46
CA ARG A 26 9.00 13.77 -4.38
C ARG A 26 10.10 13.30 -3.42
N SER A 27 11.21 14.04 -3.35
CA SER A 27 12.35 13.69 -2.49
C SER A 27 12.00 13.68 -0.99
N ASN A 28 10.92 14.35 -0.59
CA ASN A 28 10.42 14.33 0.79
C ASN A 28 10.02 12.91 1.24
N PHE A 29 9.80 11.98 0.31
CA PHE A 29 9.39 10.60 0.58
C PHE A 29 10.53 9.57 0.47
N ASP A 30 11.77 9.98 0.18
CA ASP A 30 12.88 9.04 -0.07
C ASP A 30 13.17 8.14 1.14
N LYS A 31 13.07 8.68 2.36
CA LYS A 31 13.20 7.89 3.59
C LYS A 31 12.08 6.87 3.75
N LEU A 32 10.85 7.23 3.37
CA LEU A 32 9.70 6.33 3.42
C LEU A 32 9.89 5.20 2.39
N GLU A 33 10.26 5.54 1.16
CA GLU A 33 10.57 4.56 0.11
C GLU A 33 11.66 3.57 0.56
N GLN A 34 12.77 4.09 1.09
CA GLN A 34 13.86 3.26 1.57
C GLN A 34 13.39 2.29 2.68
N SER A 35 12.54 2.75 3.61
CA SER A 35 12.00 1.87 4.66
C SER A 35 11.10 0.75 4.13
N LEU A 36 10.34 1.01 3.06
CA LEU A 36 9.48 0.01 2.40
C LEU A 36 10.32 -1.03 1.64
N ILE A 37 11.45 -0.61 1.06
CA ILE A 37 12.40 -1.52 0.41
C ILE A 37 13.07 -2.42 1.45
N GLU A 38 13.52 -1.85 2.56
CA GLU A 38 14.18 -2.59 3.65
C GLU A 38 13.24 -3.61 4.31
N MET A 39 11.97 -3.25 4.48
CA MET A 39 10.94 -4.16 5.00
C MET A 39 10.85 -5.48 4.22
N ARG A 40 11.02 -5.42 2.89
CA ARG A 40 11.01 -6.63 2.07
C ARG A 40 12.16 -7.58 2.41
N ALA A 41 13.32 -7.05 2.80
CA ALA A 41 14.47 -7.85 3.18
C ALA A 41 14.25 -8.63 4.49
N GLU A 42 13.33 -8.17 5.35
CA GLU A 42 13.03 -8.82 6.64
C GLU A 42 12.15 -10.08 6.51
N LEU A 43 11.40 -10.22 5.40
CA LEU A 43 10.40 -11.29 5.25
C LEU A 43 11.01 -12.67 4.98
N GLY A 44 12.27 -12.74 4.54
CA GLY A 44 12.95 -13.98 4.15
C GLY A 44 12.35 -14.60 2.89
N ASP A 45 11.19 -15.25 3.03
CA ASP A 45 10.40 -15.83 1.95
C ASP A 45 9.24 -14.90 1.54
N VAL A 46 8.69 -15.14 0.33
CA VAL A 46 7.48 -14.43 -0.11
C VAL A 46 6.28 -14.90 0.72
N PRO A 47 5.58 -14.00 1.45
CA PRO A 47 4.41 -14.38 2.21
C PRO A 47 3.31 -14.87 1.26
N LYS A 48 2.58 -15.93 1.67
CA LYS A 48 1.46 -16.49 0.91
C LYS A 48 0.26 -15.54 0.84
N ALA A 49 0.11 -14.68 1.84
CA ALA A 49 -0.95 -13.68 1.93
C ALA A 49 -0.48 -12.51 2.79
N ILE A 50 -1.04 -11.33 2.54
CA ILE A 50 -0.85 -10.13 3.34
C ILE A 50 -2.23 -9.66 3.80
N LEU A 51 -2.40 -9.47 5.11
CA LEU A 51 -3.56 -8.79 5.67
C LEU A 51 -3.22 -7.31 5.83
N VAL A 52 -3.97 -6.45 5.13
CA VAL A 52 -3.86 -4.99 5.26
C VAL A 52 -5.09 -4.46 6.00
N VAL A 53 -4.85 -3.67 7.04
CA VAL A 53 -5.90 -2.93 7.75
C VAL A 53 -5.67 -1.44 7.45
N SER A 54 -6.63 -0.82 6.74
CA SER A 54 -6.53 0.58 6.35
C SER A 54 -7.34 1.46 7.30
N GLY A 55 -6.73 2.55 7.76
CA GLY A 55 -7.44 3.61 8.48
C GLY A 55 -8.21 4.57 7.57
N HIS A 56 -8.05 4.47 6.24
CA HIS A 56 -8.65 5.39 5.26
C HIS A 56 -9.86 4.80 4.53
N TRP A 57 -10.17 3.52 4.77
CA TRP A 57 -11.35 2.88 4.20
C TRP A 57 -12.46 2.83 5.24
N GLU A 58 -13.15 3.95 5.41
CA GLU A 58 -14.19 4.15 6.42
C GLU A 58 -15.60 3.90 5.88
N GLY A 59 -16.48 3.36 6.72
CA GLY A 59 -17.88 3.12 6.40
C GLY A 59 -18.69 2.76 7.64
N GLN A 60 -20.00 2.60 7.47
CA GLN A 60 -20.89 2.15 8.54
C GLN A 60 -20.83 0.62 8.65
N GLY A 61 -20.13 0.10 9.66
CA GLY A 61 -19.98 -1.33 9.92
C GLY A 61 -18.60 -1.88 9.58
N PHE A 62 -18.50 -3.20 9.42
CA PHE A 62 -17.25 -3.90 9.11
C PHE A 62 -17.21 -4.30 7.64
N PHE A 63 -16.11 -3.99 6.96
CA PHE A 63 -15.93 -4.26 5.53
C PHE A 63 -14.66 -5.10 5.31
N VAL A 64 -14.76 -6.03 4.36
CA VAL A 64 -13.63 -6.84 3.88
C VAL A 64 -13.59 -6.70 2.37
N SER A 65 -12.41 -6.38 1.83
CA SER A 65 -12.16 -6.41 0.40
C SER A 65 -11.60 -7.78 0.02
N SER A 66 -12.30 -8.49 -0.88
CA SER A 66 -11.86 -9.75 -1.46
C SER A 66 -12.27 -9.80 -2.93
N SER A 67 -11.30 -9.98 -3.83
CA SER A 67 -11.52 -10.07 -5.27
C SER A 67 -10.30 -10.70 -5.93
N ALA A 68 -10.49 -11.50 -6.98
CA ALA A 68 -9.40 -11.99 -7.82
C ALA A 68 -8.74 -10.86 -8.65
N ARG A 69 -9.48 -9.77 -8.88
CA ARG A 69 -9.02 -8.55 -9.54
C ARG A 69 -9.56 -7.34 -8.76
N PRO A 70 -8.93 -6.95 -7.64
CA PRO A 70 -9.34 -5.79 -6.88
C PRO A 70 -9.37 -4.53 -7.74
N GLY A 71 -10.38 -3.68 -7.54
CA GLY A 71 -10.41 -2.35 -8.13
C GLY A 71 -9.43 -1.40 -7.44
N MET A 72 -9.19 -0.24 -8.05
CA MET A 72 -8.41 0.85 -7.46
C MET A 72 -9.36 1.97 -7.02
N VAL A 73 -9.14 2.50 -5.82
CA VAL A 73 -9.87 3.66 -5.27
C VAL A 73 -8.90 4.82 -5.13
N TYR A 74 -9.33 6.02 -5.52
CA TYR A 74 -8.57 7.25 -5.34
C TYR A 74 -9.15 8.02 -4.16
N ASP A 75 -8.51 7.92 -2.99
CA ASP A 75 -8.93 8.52 -1.73
C ASP A 75 -8.19 9.84 -1.40
N TYR A 76 -7.64 10.49 -2.43
CA TYR A 76 -6.89 11.75 -2.34
C TYR A 76 -7.40 12.80 -3.33
N TYR A 77 -7.21 14.08 -3.02
CA TYR A 77 -7.70 15.22 -3.81
C TYR A 77 -6.65 16.34 -3.92
N GLY A 78 -6.81 17.23 -4.91
CA GLY A 78 -5.95 18.42 -5.09
C GLY A 78 -4.62 18.17 -5.81
N PHE A 79 -4.44 16.99 -6.40
CA PHE A 79 -3.22 16.63 -7.14
C PHE A 79 -3.37 16.86 -8.65
N PRO A 80 -2.26 16.93 -9.41
CA PRO A 80 -2.31 16.95 -10.87
C PRO A 80 -3.12 15.81 -11.50
N GLU A 81 -3.82 16.10 -12.60
CA GLU A 81 -4.75 15.16 -13.27
C GLU A 81 -4.11 13.82 -13.63
N TYR A 82 -2.85 13.83 -14.08
CA TYR A 82 -2.17 12.61 -14.53
C TYR A 82 -2.07 11.54 -13.44
N LEU A 83 -2.12 11.93 -12.16
CA LEU A 83 -2.06 11.00 -11.05
C LEU A 83 -3.37 10.21 -10.86
N TYR A 84 -4.50 10.77 -11.29
CA TYR A 84 -5.79 10.08 -11.29
C TYR A 84 -5.95 9.10 -12.48
N ARG A 85 -5.00 9.10 -13.41
CA ARG A 85 -4.97 8.16 -14.55
C ARG A 85 -4.11 6.93 -14.27
N ILE A 86 -3.43 6.88 -13.13
CA ILE A 86 -2.61 5.74 -12.72
C ILE A 86 -3.53 4.58 -12.37
N SER A 87 -3.34 3.43 -13.00
CA SER A 87 -4.04 2.20 -12.65
C SER A 87 -3.03 1.14 -12.22
N TYR A 88 -3.23 0.58 -11.02
CA TYR A 88 -2.47 -0.57 -10.53
C TYR A 88 -3.38 -1.81 -10.54
N ALA A 89 -3.10 -2.75 -11.45
CA ALA A 89 -3.83 -4.01 -11.56
C ALA A 89 -3.35 -5.00 -10.49
N ALA A 90 -3.72 -4.75 -9.22
CA ALA A 90 -3.33 -5.59 -8.10
C ALA A 90 -3.75 -7.05 -8.34
N PRO A 91 -2.85 -8.03 -8.13
CA PRO A 91 -3.24 -9.43 -8.16
C PRO A 91 -4.04 -9.78 -6.90
N GLY A 92 -5.23 -10.38 -7.08
CA GLY A 92 -6.02 -10.92 -5.99
C GLY A 92 -5.73 -12.40 -5.72
N SER A 93 -6.04 -12.87 -4.50
CA SER A 93 -6.02 -14.29 -4.13
C SER A 93 -7.16 -14.60 -3.15
N PRO A 94 -8.44 -14.49 -3.58
CA PRO A 94 -9.62 -14.68 -2.74
C PRO A 94 -9.83 -16.14 -2.31
#